data_AF-A0A352S6X6-F1
#
_entry.id   AF-A0A352S6X6-F1
#
_cell.length_a   1.000
_cell.length_b   1.000
_cell.length_c   1.000
_cell.angle_alpha   90.00
_cell.angle_beta   90.00
_cell.angle_gamma   90.00
#
_symmetry.space_group_name_H-M   'P 1'
#
loop_
_entity.id
_entity.type
_entity.pdbx_description
1 polymer ?
#
loop_
_entity_poly.entity_id
_entity_poly.type
_entity_poly.pdbx_seq_one_letter_code
_entity_poly.pdbx_strand_id
1 'polypeptide(L)'
;RSSDLLKVWSRAQADIDRITAIWAECLQRYGGPYLFGKRRTIADAMYAPVVTRFITYGVKLDAPLVEFCKTILAMPEMQEWIHAAREEPDEISELDVEF
;
A
#
# COMPACT_ATOMS: atom_id res chain seq x y z
N ARG A 1 -14.22 26.01 -13.75
CA ARG A 1 -13.97 24.55 -13.88
C ARG A 1 -12.84 24.17 -12.91
N SER A 2 -13.10 24.21 -11.60
CA SER A 2 -12.12 23.86 -10.52
C SER A 2 -12.72 22.98 -9.43
N SER A 3 -14.03 22.73 -9.48
CA SER A 3 -14.78 21.93 -8.49
C SER A 3 -14.50 20.42 -8.61
N ASP A 4 -14.24 19.93 -9.82
CA ASP A 4 -14.18 18.49 -10.07
C ASP A 4 -12.87 17.84 -9.58
N LEU A 5 -11.76 18.58 -9.60
CA LEU A 5 -10.49 18.09 -9.07
C LEU A 5 -10.58 17.88 -7.55
N LEU A 6 -11.08 18.87 -6.79
CA LEU A 6 -11.28 18.75 -5.34
C LEU A 6 -12.22 17.59 -4.94
N LYS A 7 -13.19 17.27 -5.79
CA LYS A 7 -14.18 16.19 -5.58
C LYS A 7 -13.59 14.79 -5.74
N VAL A 8 -12.54 14.63 -6.55
CA VAL A 8 -11.84 13.35 -6.72
C VAL A 8 -10.98 13.06 -5.48
N TRP A 9 -10.28 14.08 -4.96
CA TRP A 9 -9.48 13.97 -3.73
C TRP A 9 -10.31 13.65 -2.49
N SER A 10 -11.55 14.17 -2.40
CA SER A 10 -12.40 13.92 -1.22
C SER A 10 -12.80 12.45 -1.05
N ARG A 11 -12.89 11.68 -2.13
CA ARG A 11 -13.18 10.23 -2.05
C ARG A 11 -11.95 9.44 -1.62
N ALA A 12 -10.78 9.78 -2.17
CA ALA A 12 -9.52 9.15 -1.79
C ALA A 12 -9.21 9.37 -0.29
N GLN A 13 -9.50 10.56 0.26
CA GLN A 13 -9.29 10.81 1.68
C GLN A 13 -10.18 9.91 2.56
N ALA A 14 -11.45 9.74 2.22
CA ALA A 14 -12.35 8.85 2.97
C ALA A 14 -11.87 7.38 2.94
N ASP A 15 -11.33 6.92 1.80
CA ASP A 15 -10.75 5.58 1.70
C ASP A 15 -9.46 5.46 2.53
N ILE A 16 -8.59 6.48 2.51
CA ILE A 16 -7.39 6.55 3.35
C ILE A 16 -7.78 6.44 4.83
N ASP A 17 -8.69 7.29 5.30
CA ASP A 17 -9.11 7.33 6.70
C ASP A 17 -9.68 5.98 7.16
N ARG A 18 -10.47 5.33 6.30
CA ARG A 18 -11.04 4.00 6.57
C ARG A 18 -9.94 2.94 6.69
N ILE A 19 -9.00 2.93 5.76
CA ILE A 19 -7.90 1.94 5.74
C ILE A 19 -7.00 2.13 6.96
N THR A 20 -6.62 3.37 7.28
CA THR A 20 -5.75 3.66 8.43
C THR A 20 -6.43 3.31 9.75
N ALA A 21 -7.75 3.52 9.87
CA ALA A 21 -8.52 3.09 11.04
C ALA A 21 -8.51 1.56 11.21
N ILE A 22 -8.72 0.80 10.13
CA ILE A 22 -8.68 -0.67 10.16
C ILE A 22 -7.29 -1.15 10.61
N TRP A 23 -6.22 -0.62 10.01
CA TRP A 23 -4.86 -1.01 10.37
C TRP A 23 -4.52 -0.65 11.82
N ALA A 24 -4.90 0.54 12.28
CA ALA A 24 -4.67 0.97 13.65
C ALA A 24 -5.39 0.06 14.65
N GLU A 25 -6.67 -0.28 14.42
CA GLU A 25 -7.41 -1.21 15.28
C GLU A 25 -6.73 -2.59 15.31
N CYS A 26 -6.35 -3.12 14.15
CA CYS A 26 -5.64 -4.40 14.04
C CYS A 26 -4.32 -4.38 14.82
N LEU A 27 -3.45 -3.40 14.59
CA LEU A 27 -2.16 -3.30 15.27
C LEU A 27 -2.32 -3.10 16.78
N GLN A 28 -3.31 -2.31 17.21
CA GLN A 28 -3.61 -2.12 18.62
C GLN A 28 -4.13 -3.41 19.28
N ARG A 29 -5.04 -4.13 18.61
CA ARG A 29 -5.66 -5.34 19.14
C ARG A 29 -4.71 -6.55 19.16
N TYR A 30 -3.90 -6.71 18.13
CA TYR A 30 -3.08 -7.92 17.93
C TYR A 30 -1.57 -7.69 18.20
N GLY A 31 -1.14 -6.45 18.43
CA GLY A 31 0.20 -6.10 18.90
C GLY A 31 1.28 -6.05 17.81
N GLY A 32 0.93 -6.24 16.54
CA GLY A 32 1.88 -6.18 15.42
C GLY A 32 2.94 -7.29 15.41
N PRO A 33 3.94 -7.21 14.51
CA PRO A 33 4.15 -6.13 13.53
C PRO A 33 3.27 -6.26 12.27
N TYR A 34 2.59 -7.40 12.09
CA TYR A 34 1.59 -7.62 11.04
C TYR A 34 0.18 -7.37 11.58
N LEU A 35 -0.83 -7.26 10.70
CA LEU A 35 -2.19 -6.88 11.09
C LEU A 35 -2.81 -7.81 12.16
N PHE A 36 -2.46 -9.09 12.15
CA PHE A 36 -2.94 -10.08 13.12
C PHE A 36 -1.84 -10.65 14.02
N GLY A 37 -0.80 -9.84 14.28
CA GLY A 37 0.24 -10.12 15.27
C GLY A 37 1.58 -10.54 14.66
N LYS A 38 2.27 -11.50 15.30
CA LYS A 38 3.67 -11.81 14.99
C LYS A 38 3.92 -12.46 13.64
N ARG A 39 2.90 -13.11 13.05
CA ARG A 39 3.03 -13.85 11.79
C ARG A 39 2.20 -13.15 10.73
N ARG A 40 2.78 -13.01 9.53
CA ARG A 40 2.06 -12.52 8.37
C ARG A 40 0.91 -13.44 8.01
N THR A 41 -0.14 -12.85 7.46
CA THR A 41 -1.36 -13.51 7.01
C THR A 41 -1.70 -13.09 5.59
N ILE A 42 -2.75 -13.67 5.02
CA ILE A 42 -3.27 -13.26 3.71
C ILE A 42 -3.70 -11.78 3.74
N ALA A 43 -4.19 -11.26 4.88
CA ALA A 43 -4.59 -9.86 4.98
C ALA A 43 -3.42 -8.91 4.71
N ASP A 44 -2.22 -9.22 5.22
CA ASP A 44 -1.00 -8.43 4.98
C ASP A 44 -0.65 -8.40 3.49
N ALA A 45 -0.76 -9.56 2.81
CA ALA A 45 -0.55 -9.66 1.37
C ALA A 45 -1.59 -8.87 0.56
N MET A 46 -2.87 -8.91 0.96
CA MET A 46 -3.94 -8.14 0.30
C MET A 46 -3.77 -6.63 0.44
N TYR A 47 -3.15 -6.17 1.53
CA TYR A 47 -2.85 -4.75 1.74
C TYR A 47 -1.50 -4.30 1.18
N ALA A 48 -0.63 -5.21 0.73
CA ALA A 48 0.67 -4.84 0.18
C ALA A 48 0.60 -3.84 -1.00
N PRO A 49 -0.33 -3.97 -1.98
CA PRO A 49 -0.50 -2.97 -3.03
C PRO A 49 -1.02 -1.61 -2.53
N VAL A 50 -1.70 -1.57 -1.38
CA VAL A 50 -2.13 -0.32 -0.74
C VAL A 50 -0.95 0.36 -0.07
N VAL A 51 -0.10 -0.42 0.62
CA VAL A 51 1.16 0.08 1.19
C VAL A 51 2.03 0.72 0.11
N THR A 52 2.20 0.08 -1.06
CA THR A 52 3.00 0.68 -2.13
C THR A 52 2.43 2.00 -2.61
N ARG A 53 1.10 2.11 -2.82
CA ARG A 53 0.46 3.40 -3.20
C ARG A 53 0.62 4.47 -2.14
N PHE A 54 0.47 4.12 -0.86
CA PHE A 54 0.62 5.09 0.24
C PHE A 54 2.03 5.68 0.25
N ILE A 55 3.05 4.87 -0.02
CA ILE A 55 4.44 5.31 -0.10
C ILE A 55 4.70 6.11 -1.39
N THR A 56 4.30 5.60 -2.56
CA THR A 56 4.52 6.27 -3.85
C THR A 56 3.83 7.63 -3.93
N TYR A 57 2.64 7.78 -3.35
CA TYR A 57 1.90 9.05 -3.34
C TYR A 57 2.19 9.93 -2.13
N GLY A 58 3.04 9.50 -1.20
CA GLY A 58 3.42 10.30 -0.02
C GLY A 58 2.27 10.57 0.95
N VAL A 59 1.37 9.59 1.15
CA VAL A 59 0.30 9.67 2.15
C VAL A 59 0.90 9.81 3.55
N LYS A 60 0.45 10.81 4.30
CA LYS A 60 0.91 11.04 5.68
C LYS A 60 0.25 10.02 6.62
N LEU A 61 1.07 9.33 7.39
CA LEU A 61 0.65 8.26 8.30
C LEU A 61 1.22 8.48 9.70
N ASP A 62 0.50 8.01 10.71
CA ASP A 62 1.00 7.95 12.08
C ASP A 62 2.10 6.90 12.23
N ALA A 63 2.97 7.08 13.24
CA ALA A 63 4.16 6.26 13.43
C ALA A 63 3.92 4.73 13.42
N PRO A 64 2.90 4.16 14.09
CA PRO A 64 2.65 2.72 14.04
C PRO A 64 2.33 2.21 12.63
N LEU A 65 1.63 3.02 11.83
CA LEU A 65 1.27 2.67 10.45
C LEU A 65 2.48 2.77 9.53
N VAL A 66 3.37 3.74 9.77
CA VAL A 66 4.66 3.82 9.07
C VAL A 66 5.50 2.57 9.31
N GLU A 67 5.58 2.08 10.56
CA GLU A 67 6.32 0.86 10.88
C GLU A 67 5.67 -0.40 10.29
N PHE A 68 4.34 -0.46 10.22
CA PHE A 68 3.63 -1.50 9.47
C PHE A 68 3.98 -1.46 7.98
N CYS A 69 3.94 -0.30 7.33
CA CYS A 69 4.31 -0.15 5.92
C CYS A 69 5.76 -0.62 5.67
N LYS A 70 6.70 -0.25 6.54
CA LYS A 70 8.09 -0.74 6.47
C LYS A 70 8.18 -2.26 6.61
N THR A 71 7.40 -2.85 7.54
CA THR A 71 7.35 -4.30 7.75
C THR A 71 6.90 -5.02 6.49
N ILE A 72 5.84 -4.53 5.84
CA ILE A 72 5.34 -5.11 4.58
C ILE A 72 6.36 -4.95 3.45
N LEU A 73 6.95 -3.76 3.28
CA LEU A 73 7.94 -3.54 2.23
C LEU A 73 9.21 -4.36 2.44
N ALA A 74 9.59 -4.67 3.67
CA ALA A 74 10.76 -5.49 3.98
C ALA A 74 10.55 -7.00 3.73
N MET A 75 9.34 -7.44 3.36
CA MET A 75 9.09 -8.84 3.02
C MET A 75 9.93 -9.27 1.81
N PRO A 76 10.50 -10.49 1.81
CA PRO A 76 11.32 -10.98 0.70
C PRO A 76 10.60 -10.90 -0.66
N GLU A 77 9.33 -11.28 -0.69
CA GLU A 77 8.52 -11.28 -1.92
C GLU A 77 8.26 -9.85 -2.42
N MET A 78 8.10 -8.88 -1.51
CA MET A 78 7.97 -7.47 -1.88
C MET A 78 9.28 -6.91 -2.44
N GLN A 79 10.43 -7.27 -1.84
CA GLN A 79 11.73 -6.85 -2.36
C GLN A 79 11.99 -7.44 -3.74
N GLU A 80 11.65 -8.71 -3.96
CA GLU A 80 11.74 -9.38 -5.26
C GLU A 80 10.88 -8.67 -6.31
N TRP A 81 9.61 -8.39 -6.01
CA TRP A 81 8.71 -7.70 -6.94
C TRP A 81 9.13 -6.25 -7.21
N ILE A 82 9.59 -5.52 -6.19
CA ILE A 82 10.10 -4.15 -6.37
C ILE A 82 11.35 -4.15 -7.24
N HIS A 83 12.21 -5.16 -7.10
CA HIS A 83 13.39 -5.30 -7.94
C HIS A 83 13.01 -5.60 -9.39
N ALA A 84 12.15 -6.60 -9.62
CA ALA A 84 11.66 -6.94 -10.95
C ALA A 84 10.98 -5.76 -11.65
N ALA A 85 10.11 -5.03 -10.93
CA ALA A 85 9.44 -3.84 -11.46
C ALA A 85 10.40 -2.70 -11.84
N ARG A 86 11.61 -2.65 -11.27
CA ARG A 86 12.65 -1.67 -11.67
C ARG A 86 13.45 -2.10 -12.90
N GLU A 87 13.41 -3.39 -13.22
CA GLU A 87 14.05 -3.95 -14.41
C GLU A 87 13.10 -3.99 -15.61
N GLU A 88 11.80 -3.73 -15.40
CA GLU A 88 10.83 -3.61 -16.49
C GLU A 88 11.23 -2.49 -17.46
N PRO A 89 11.20 -2.75 -18.78
CA PRO A 89 11.52 -1.74 -19.78
C PRO A 89 10.44 -0.65 -19.84
N ASP A 90 10.86 0.61 -20.05
CA ASP A 90 9.92 1.73 -20.20
C ASP A 90 9.11 1.68 -21.51
N GLU A 91 9.58 0.90 -22.50
CA GLU A 91 8.91 0.71 -23.79
C GLU A 91 8.09 -0.58 -23.77
N ILE A 92 6.76 -0.44 -23.85
CA ILE A 92 5.84 -1.56 -24.03
C ILE A 92 5.84 -1.90 -25.53
N SER A 93 6.29 -3.10 -25.88
CA SER A 93 6.30 -3.58 -27.26
C SER A 93 4.87 -3.64 -27.83
N GLU A 94 4.68 -3.32 -29.11
CA GLU A 94 3.36 -3.42 -29.79
C GLU A 94 2.72 -4.81 -29.64
N LEU A 95 3.52 -5.86 -29.45
CA LEU A 95 3.06 -7.24 -29.27
C LEU A 95 2.46 -7.52 -27.88
N ASP A 96 2.75 -6.69 -26.87
CA ASP A 96 2.21 -6.83 -25.52
C ASP A 96 0.84 -6.14 -25.35
N VAL A 97 0.40 -5.39 -26.38
CA VAL A 97 -0.86 -4.60 -26.39
C VAL A 97 -2.04 -5.39 -26.96
N GLU A 98 -1.80 -6.54 -27.61
CA GLU A 98 -2.84 -7.33 -28.32
C GLU A 98 -3.65 -8.31 -27.44
N PHE A 99 -3.63 -8.18 -26.11
CA PHE A 99 -4.37 -9.05 -25.18
C PHE A 99 -5.67 -8.43 -24.64
#